data_AF-F3M4P3-F1
#
_entry.id   AF-F3M4P3-F1
#
_cell.length_a   1.000
_cell.length_b   1.000
_cell.length_c   1.000
_cell.angle_alpha   90.00
_cell.angle_beta   90.00
_cell.angle_gamma   90.00
#
_symmetry.space_group_name_H-M   'P 1'
#
loop_
_entity.id
_entity.type
_entity.pdbx_description
1 polymer ?
#
loop_
_entity_poly.entity_id
_entity_poly.type
_entity_poly.pdbx_seq_one_letter_code
_entity_poly.pdbx_strand_id
1 'polypeptide(L)'
;MSKLKVFQYPKCGTCRNAVKWLQNEGHELELQNIFEQPPKKDELADLIAKSGLELKKFFNTSGEVYKEMNLKDKLPGLSDEEKIELLSSNGRLIKRPIVTDGSKVTVGFKAEQYQERWQK
;
A
#
# COMPACT_ATOMS: atom_id res chain seq x y z
N MET A 1 0.81 -2.85 -22.77
CA MET A 1 1.88 -2.76 -21.75
C MET A 1 1.20 -2.39 -20.46
N SER A 2 1.32 -3.23 -19.44
CA SER A 2 0.60 -3.02 -18.17
C SER A 2 1.45 -2.09 -17.31
N LYS A 3 0.92 -0.90 -17.00
CA LYS A 3 1.61 0.15 -16.23
C LYS A 3 1.26 -0.02 -14.76
N LEU A 4 2.25 -0.33 -13.94
CA LEU A 4 2.09 -0.52 -12.51
C LEU A 4 2.17 0.82 -11.78
N LYS A 5 1.11 1.21 -11.08
CA LYS A 5 1.16 2.34 -10.14
C LYS A 5 1.78 1.90 -8.84
N VAL A 6 2.87 2.53 -8.46
CA VAL A 6 3.62 2.32 -7.23
C VAL A 6 3.44 3.53 -6.33
N PHE A 7 2.52 3.39 -5.39
CA PHE A 7 2.32 4.27 -4.27
C PHE A 7 3.45 4.09 -3.26
N GLN A 8 4.40 5.02 -3.29
CA GLN A 8 5.63 4.92 -2.52
C GLN A 8 5.97 6.21 -1.80
N TYR A 9 7.05 6.19 -1.03
CA TYR A 9 7.61 7.39 -0.44
C TYR A 9 9.10 7.44 -0.79
N PRO A 10 9.58 8.47 -1.51
CA PRO A 10 10.94 8.48 -2.10
C PRO A 10 12.08 8.36 -1.07
N LYS A 11 11.83 8.72 0.20
CA LYS A 11 12.82 8.54 1.29
C LYS A 11 12.80 7.13 1.92
N CYS A 12 11.90 6.24 1.52
CA CYS A 12 11.81 4.88 2.06
C CYS A 12 12.72 3.92 1.28
N GLY A 13 13.68 3.30 1.96
CA GLY A 13 14.59 2.31 1.34
C GLY A 13 13.85 1.10 0.77
N THR A 14 12.84 0.58 1.48
CA THR A 14 12.01 -0.55 1.05
C THR A 14 11.24 -0.25 -0.25
N CYS A 15 10.79 0.99 -0.42
CA CYS A 15 10.13 1.43 -1.66
C CYS A 15 11.08 1.38 -2.85
N ARG A 16 12.31 1.87 -2.69
CA ARG A 16 13.32 1.84 -3.76
C ARG A 16 13.65 0.41 -4.19
N ASN A 17 13.71 -0.54 -3.25
CA ASN A 17 13.95 -1.94 -3.57
C ASN A 17 12.80 -2.54 -4.39
N ALA A 18 11.55 -2.25 -4.02
CA ALA A 18 10.38 -2.70 -4.78
C ALA A 18 10.36 -2.14 -6.20
N VAL A 19 10.60 -0.83 -6.35
CA VAL A 19 10.68 -0.16 -7.65
C VAL A 19 11.77 -0.78 -8.51
N LYS A 20 12.98 -0.94 -7.98
CA LYS A 20 14.08 -1.59 -8.71
C LYS A 20 13.74 -3.00 -9.15
N TRP A 21 13.12 -3.79 -8.28
CA TRP A 21 12.73 -5.16 -8.61
C TRP A 21 11.74 -5.19 -9.79
N LEU A 22 10.68 -4.37 -9.72
CA LEU A 22 9.67 -4.33 -10.78
C LEU A 22 10.22 -3.74 -12.11
N GLN A 23 11.14 -2.77 -12.04
CA GLN A 23 11.83 -2.26 -13.22
C GLN A 23 12.74 -3.34 -13.85
N ASN A 24 13.39 -4.15 -13.02
CA ASN A 24 14.25 -5.24 -13.50
C ASN A 24 13.45 -6.33 -14.22
N GLU A 25 12.21 -6.58 -13.78
CA GLU A 25 11.25 -7.46 -14.49
C GLU A 25 10.71 -6.83 -15.80
N GLY A 26 11.08 -5.60 -16.12
CA GLY A 26 10.66 -4.89 -17.34
C GLY A 26 9.21 -4.40 -17.30
N HIS A 27 8.69 -4.07 -16.11
CA HIS A 27 7.39 -3.40 -15.97
C HIS A 27 7.55 -1.89 -15.99
N GLU A 28 6.59 -1.19 -16.60
CA GLU A 28 6.50 0.27 -16.51
C GLU A 28 5.91 0.68 -15.16
N LEU A 29 6.61 1.54 -14.40
CA LEU A 29 6.19 1.94 -13.06
C LEU A 29 5.85 3.42 -13.00
N GLU A 30 4.67 3.73 -12.48
CA GLU A 30 4.23 5.08 -12.14
C GLU A 30 4.41 5.31 -10.66
N LEU A 31 5.41 6.11 -10.28
CA LEU A 31 5.71 6.39 -8.87
C LEU A 31 4.80 7.51 -8.36
N GLN A 32 3.91 7.21 -7.43
CA GLN A 32 3.06 8.22 -6.77
C GLN A 32 3.41 8.35 -5.30
N ASN A 33 3.55 9.59 -4.80
CA ASN A 33 3.92 9.84 -3.42
C ASN A 33 2.70 9.79 -2.50
N ILE A 34 2.60 8.79 -1.63
CA ILE A 34 1.44 8.66 -0.74
C ILE A 34 1.38 9.70 0.39
N PHE A 35 2.49 10.41 0.64
CA PHE A 35 2.53 11.48 1.64
C PHE A 35 1.95 12.78 1.09
N GLU A 36 2.20 13.07 -0.17
CA GLU A 36 1.71 14.28 -0.84
C GLU A 36 0.34 14.06 -1.46
N GLN A 37 0.13 12.87 -2.02
CA GLN A 37 -1.12 12.44 -2.65
C GLN A 37 -1.60 11.13 -2.04
N PRO A 38 -2.13 11.17 -0.80
CA PRO A 38 -2.77 10.00 -0.23
C PRO A 38 -3.98 9.59 -1.09
N PRO A 39 -4.20 8.29 -1.32
CA PRO A 39 -5.41 7.82 -1.96
C PRO A 39 -6.65 8.23 -1.15
N LYS A 40 -7.69 8.66 -1.86
CA LYS A 40 -8.99 8.97 -1.25
C LYS A 40 -9.61 7.70 -0.69
N LYS A 41 -10.61 7.86 0.20
CA LYS A 41 -11.33 6.72 0.80
C LYS A 41 -11.79 5.71 -0.27
N ASP A 42 -12.40 6.22 -1.34
CA ASP A 42 -12.96 5.41 -2.42
C ASP A 42 -11.88 4.61 -3.16
N GLU A 43 -10.78 5.28 -3.49
CA GLU A 43 -9.67 4.65 -4.22
C GLU A 43 -8.94 3.65 -3.33
N LEU A 44 -8.80 3.94 -2.04
CA LEU A 44 -8.24 3.00 -1.08
C LEU A 44 -9.16 1.78 -0.90
N ALA A 45 -10.48 1.98 -0.83
CA ALA A 45 -11.46 0.89 -0.75
C ALA A 45 -11.33 -0.06 -1.95
N ASP A 46 -11.26 0.51 -3.15
CA ASP A 46 -11.08 -0.23 -4.40
C ASP A 46 -9.75 -1.00 -4.41
N LEU A 47 -8.65 -0.36 -3.97
CA LEU A 47 -7.35 -1.02 -3.84
C LEU A 47 -7.38 -2.19 -2.86
N ILE A 48 -8.06 -2.05 -1.73
CA ILE A 48 -8.21 -3.10 -0.71
C ILE A 48 -9.01 -4.27 -1.29
N ALA A 49 -10.15 -3.97 -1.91
CA ALA A 49 -11.01 -4.95 -2.55
C ALA A 49 -10.27 -5.75 -3.64
N LYS A 50 -9.51 -5.06 -4.49
CA LYS A 50 -8.69 -5.68 -5.55
C LYS A 50 -7.49 -6.46 -5.02
N SER A 51 -6.92 -6.03 -3.90
CA SER A 51 -5.84 -6.77 -3.25
C SER A 51 -6.33 -8.11 -2.70
N GLY A 52 -7.59 -8.17 -2.27
CA GLY A 52 -8.14 -9.28 -1.50
C GLY A 52 -7.47 -9.44 -0.13
N LEU A 53 -6.74 -8.41 0.31
CA LEU A 53 -6.08 -8.39 1.61
C LEU A 53 -7.01 -7.71 2.61
N GLU A 54 -7.01 -8.22 3.84
CA GLU A 54 -7.66 -7.54 4.94
C GLU A 54 -7.12 -6.11 5.08
N LEU A 55 -8.02 -5.16 5.32
CA LEU A 55 -7.68 -3.75 5.51
C LEU A 55 -6.61 -3.57 6.60
N LYS A 56 -6.62 -4.41 7.63
CA LYS A 56 -5.57 -4.46 8.67
C LYS A 56 -4.14 -4.58 8.11
N LYS A 57 -3.94 -5.25 6.98
CA LYS A 57 -2.62 -5.38 6.33
C LYS A 57 -2.17 -4.12 5.60
N PHE A 58 -3.08 -3.22 5.26
CA PHE A 58 -2.77 -1.89 4.74
C PHE A 58 -2.30 -0.94 5.84
N PHE A 59 -2.56 -1.24 7.11
CA PHE A 59 -1.97 -0.46 8.19
C PHE A 59 -0.49 -0.76 8.34
N ASN A 60 0.28 0.30 8.54
CA ASN A 60 1.66 0.25 8.96
C ASN A 60 1.73 -0.13 10.44
N THR A 61 1.49 -1.41 10.75
CA THR A 61 1.52 -1.96 12.11
C THR A 61 2.85 -1.76 12.83
N SER A 62 3.93 -1.55 12.06
CA SER A 62 5.28 -1.28 12.59
C SER A 62 5.57 0.22 12.72
N GLY A 63 4.68 1.10 12.26
CA GLY A 63 4.85 2.54 12.33
C GLY A 63 4.61 3.08 13.73
N GLU A 64 5.36 4.11 14.11
CA GLU A 64 5.20 4.83 15.38
C GLU A 64 3.76 5.33 15.57
N VAL A 65 3.20 5.95 14.53
CA VAL A 65 1.82 6.48 14.51
C VAL A 65 0.77 5.40 14.83
N TYR A 66 0.97 4.16 14.37
CA TYR A 66 0.05 3.06 14.66
C TYR A 66 0.04 2.70 16.15
N LYS A 67 1.23 2.74 16.79
CA LYS A 67 1.40 2.51 18.23
C LYS A 67 0.91 3.70 19.06
N GLU A 68 1.26 4.93 18.66
CA GLU A 68 0.82 6.15 19.33
C GLU A 68 -0.70 6.26 19.36
N MET A 69 -1.36 5.99 18.24
CA MET A 69 -2.82 6.06 18.13
C MET A 69 -3.55 4.83 18.69
N ASN A 70 -2.84 3.85 19.25
CA ASN A 70 -3.38 2.58 19.75
C ASN A 70 -4.35 1.89 18.76
N LEU A 71 -4.02 1.94 17.46
CA LEU A 71 -4.91 1.42 16.42
C LEU A 71 -5.13 -0.09 16.56
N LYS A 72 -4.19 -0.82 17.16
CA LYS A 72 -4.38 -2.25 17.45
C LYS A 72 -5.67 -2.55 18.22
N ASP A 73 -6.05 -1.67 19.14
CA ASP A 73 -7.22 -1.82 20.00
C ASP A 73 -8.49 -1.26 19.34
N LYS A 74 -8.36 -0.16 18.59
CA LYS A 74 -9.48 0.47 17.88
C LYS A 74 -9.92 -0.31 16.64
N LEU A 75 -8.98 -0.82 15.84
CA LEU A 75 -9.28 -1.51 14.58
C LEU A 75 -10.30 -2.65 14.68
N PRO A 76 -10.28 -3.56 15.67
CA PRO A 76 -11.31 -4.59 15.77
C PRO A 76 -12.72 -4.04 16.04
N GLY A 77 -12.86 -2.85 16.63
CA GLY A 77 -14.15 -2.20 16.87
C GLY A 77 -14.60 -1.24 15.75
N LEU A 78 -13.73 -0.94 14.79
CA LEU A 78 -14.03 -0.03 13.68
C LEU A 78 -14.55 -0.80 12.46
N SER A 79 -15.55 -0.22 11.78
CA SER A 79 -16.01 -0.69 10.47
C SER A 79 -14.97 -0.42 9.39
N ASP A 80 -15.04 -1.13 8.26
CA ASP A 80 -14.06 -0.96 7.18
C ASP A 80 -14.01 0.49 6.68
N GLU A 81 -15.16 1.17 6.56
CA GLU A 81 -15.23 2.58 6.19
C GLU A 81 -14.43 3.50 7.12
N GLU A 82 -14.58 3.34 8.44
CA GLU A 82 -13.85 4.11 9.45
C GLU A 82 -12.33 3.88 9.33
N LYS A 83 -11.93 2.63 9.09
CA LYS A 83 -10.52 2.30 8.92
C LYS A 83 -9.95 2.90 7.63
N ILE A 84 -10.71 2.90 6.55
CA ILE A 84 -10.35 3.53 5.27
C ILE A 84 -10.23 5.04 5.47
N GLU A 85 -11.18 5.66 6.16
CA GLU A 85 -11.15 7.09 6.46
C GLU A 85 -9.88 7.44 7.24
N LEU A 86 -9.55 6.66 8.26
CA LEU A 86 -8.33 6.84 9.04
C LEU A 86 -7.04 6.76 8.19
N LEU A 87 -6.99 5.80 7.25
CA LEU A 87 -5.87 5.65 6.32
C LEU A 87 -5.80 6.81 5.31
N SER A 88 -6.94 7.27 4.80
CA SER A 88 -7.03 8.38 3.85
C SER A 88 -6.69 9.72 4.52
N SER A 89 -7.10 9.93 5.77
CA SER A 89 -6.73 11.10 6.57
C SER A 89 -5.24 11.12 6.90
N ASN A 90 -4.58 9.96 6.95
CA ASN A 90 -3.19 9.87 7.37
C ASN A 90 -2.39 8.87 6.52
N GLY A 91 -1.85 9.32 5.39
CA GLY A 91 -1.01 8.49 4.51
C GLY A 91 0.23 7.88 5.19
N ARG A 92 0.61 8.35 6.38
CA ARG A 92 1.65 7.75 7.24
C ARG A 92 1.26 6.38 7.78
N LEU A 93 -0.03 6.17 8.04
CA LEU A 93 -0.62 4.92 8.52
C LEU A 93 -0.70 3.87 7.43
N ILE A 94 -0.62 4.26 6.16
CA ILE A 94 -0.63 3.33 5.04
C ILE A 94 0.74 2.63 4.93
N LYS A 95 0.68 1.31 4.78
CA LYS A 95 1.83 0.44 4.56
C LYS A 95 2.36 0.65 3.14
N ARG A 96 3.67 0.87 3.03
CA ARG A 96 4.36 1.24 1.80
C ARG A 96 5.39 0.18 1.41
N PRO A 97 5.72 0.02 0.13
CA PRO A 97 5.03 0.56 -1.06
C PRO A 97 3.72 -0.20 -1.36
N ILE A 98 2.72 0.46 -1.96
CA ILE A 98 1.57 -0.23 -2.58
C ILE A 98 1.79 -0.25 -4.07
N VAL A 99 1.61 -1.40 -4.71
CA VAL A 99 1.75 -1.56 -6.16
C VAL A 99 0.44 -2.08 -6.71
N THR A 100 -0.05 -1.48 -7.78
CA THR A 100 -1.28 -1.88 -8.44
C THR A 100 -1.15 -1.81 -9.96
N ASP A 101 -1.78 -2.74 -10.66
CA ASP A 101 -1.94 -2.71 -12.13
C ASP A 101 -3.38 -2.35 -12.54
N GLY A 102 -4.18 -1.87 -11.58
CA GLY A 102 -5.62 -1.68 -11.76
C GLY A 102 -6.44 -2.96 -11.56
N SER A 103 -5.83 -4.14 -11.70
CA SER A 103 -6.45 -5.44 -11.39
C SER A 103 -5.86 -6.11 -10.15
N LYS A 104 -4.53 -6.23 -10.09
CA LYS A 104 -3.80 -6.82 -8.95
C LYS A 104 -3.27 -5.72 -8.06
N VAL A 105 -3.27 -5.93 -6.74
CA VAL A 105 -2.70 -5.00 -5.75
C VAL A 105 -1.84 -5.75 -4.75
N THR A 106 -0.62 -5.27 -4.50
CA THR A 106 0.28 -5.77 -3.47
C THR A 106 0.67 -4.67 -2.50
N VAL A 107 0.77 -5.01 -1.22
CA VAL A 107 1.04 -4.04 -0.14
C VAL A 107 2.32 -4.41 0.62
N GLY A 108 3.23 -3.44 0.70
CA GLY A 108 4.59 -3.65 1.20
C GLY A 108 5.49 -4.26 0.13
N PHE A 109 6.76 -4.43 0.47
CA PHE A 109 7.71 -5.18 -0.35
C PHE A 109 7.95 -6.53 0.30
N LYS A 110 7.53 -7.59 -0.39
CA LYS A 110 7.85 -8.98 -0.06
C LYS A 110 8.24 -9.68 -1.35
N ALA A 111 9.48 -10.17 -1.41
CA ALA A 111 10.02 -10.81 -2.61
C ALA A 111 9.10 -11.93 -3.11
N GLU A 112 8.63 -12.81 -2.21
CA GLU A 112 7.74 -13.92 -2.52
C GLU A 112 6.42 -13.46 -3.17
N GLN A 113 5.74 -12.47 -2.58
CA GLN A 113 4.49 -11.95 -3.17
C GLN A 113 4.72 -11.25 -4.50
N TYR A 114 5.85 -10.55 -4.64
CA TYR A 114 6.17 -9.85 -5.89
C TYR A 114 6.46 -10.87 -6.98
N GLN A 115 7.17 -11.94 -6.66
CA GLN A 115 7.36 -13.05 -7.58
C GLN A 115 6.00 -13.64 -7.99
N GLU A 116 5.17 -14.09 -7.05
CA GLU A 116 3.88 -14.69 -7.41
C GLU A 116 2.92 -13.76 -8.18
N ARG A 117 2.95 -12.45 -7.91
CA ARG A 117 1.98 -11.50 -8.48
C ARG A 117 2.47 -10.81 -9.75
N TRP A 118 3.76 -10.52 -9.82
CA TRP A 118 4.39 -9.64 -10.80
C TRP A 118 5.52 -10.30 -11.59
N GLN A 119 6.00 -11.50 -11.23
CA GLN A 119 6.92 -12.25 -12.08
C GLN A 119 6.23 -12.57 -13.41
N LYS A 120 6.93 -12.31 -14.51
CA LYS A 120 6.50 -12.70 -15.85
C LYS A 120 6.82 -14.15 -16.15
#